data_AF-A0A928YKH3-F1
#
_entry.id   AF-A0A928YKH3-F1
#
_cell.length_a   1.000
_cell.length_b   1.000
_cell.length_c   1.000
_cell.angle_alpha   90.00
_cell.angle_beta   90.00
_cell.angle_gamma   90.00
#
_symmetry.space_group_name_H-M   'P 1'
#
loop_
_entity.id
_entity.type
_entity.pdbx_description
1 polymer ?
#
loop_
_entity_poly.entity_id
_entity_poly.type
_entity_poly.pdbx_seq_one_letter_code
_entity_poly.pdbx_strand_id
1 'polypeptide(L)' 'QLKVGNTQIKAIVKTLYADTDKRLHGAAALSVFAHIEDLVARDIVCVQDATPATLDASYRLASA' A
#
# COMPACT_ATOMS: atom_id res chain seq x y z
N GLN A 1 -7.28 5.06 1.05
CA GLN A 1 -6.44 5.40 -0.11
C GLN A 1 -6.74 4.50 -1.31
N LEU A 2 -6.78 3.16 -1.17
CA LEU A 2 -7.20 2.28 -2.28
C LEU A 2 -8.61 2.58 -2.81
N LYS A 3 -9.57 2.89 -1.92
CA LYS A 3 -10.94 3.33 -2.30
C LYS A 3 -10.99 4.60 -3.15
N VAL A 4 -9.99 5.47 -3.04
CA VAL A 4 -9.91 6.75 -3.78
C VAL A 4 -9.01 6.64 -5.01
N GLY A 5 -8.62 5.41 -5.40
CA GLY A 5 -7.87 5.13 -6.62
C GLY A 5 -6.36 5.04 -6.47
N ASN A 6 -5.80 5.22 -5.26
CA ASN A 6 -4.36 5.02 -5.04
C ASN A 6 -4.03 3.53 -5.05
N THR A 7 -3.36 3.04 -6.09
CA THR A 7 -3.01 1.61 -6.25
C THR A 7 -1.62 1.26 -5.74
N GLN A 8 -0.74 2.24 -5.46
CA GLN A 8 0.65 2.00 -5.06
C GLN A 8 0.96 2.55 -3.66
N ILE A 9 1.77 1.81 -2.89
CA ILE A 9 2.17 2.20 -1.53
C ILE A 9 2.87 3.56 -1.51
N LYS A 10 3.73 3.86 -2.51
CA LYS A 10 4.39 5.16 -2.62
C LYS A 10 3.40 6.33 -2.74
N ALA A 11 2.31 6.15 -3.48
CA ALA A 11 1.26 7.16 -3.60
C ALA A 11 0.50 7.33 -2.27
N ILE A 12 0.18 6.21 -1.61
CA ILE A 12 -0.46 6.18 -0.28
C ILE A 12 0.41 6.94 0.74
N VAL A 13 1.71 6.65 0.78
CA VAL A 13 2.67 7.31 1.68
C VAL A 13 2.75 8.80 1.40
N LYS A 14 2.87 9.20 0.13
CA LYS A 14 2.92 10.61 -0.27
C LYS A 14 1.69 11.39 0.20
N THR A 15 0.52 10.76 0.21
CA THR A 15 -0.72 11.39 0.69
C THR A 15 -0.82 11.40 2.22
N LEU A 16 -0.56 10.28 2.90
CA LEU A 16 -0.73 10.15 4.35
C LEU A 16 0.39 10.83 5.16
N TYR A 17 1.61 10.80 4.65
CA TYR A 17 2.82 11.31 5.31
C TYR A 17 3.36 12.56 4.60
N ALA A 18 2.47 13.35 4.00
CA ALA A 18 2.83 14.57 3.26
C ALA A 18 3.66 15.54 4.10
N ASP A 19 3.31 15.69 5.39
CA ASP A 19 3.97 16.58 6.34
C ASP A 19 5.11 15.91 7.13
N THR A 20 5.35 14.62 6.91
CA THR A 20 6.45 13.89 7.54
C THR A 20 7.75 14.12 6.77
N ASP A 21 8.88 14.20 7.48
CA ASP A 21 10.21 14.29 6.85
C ASP A 21 10.36 13.17 5.80
N LYS A 22 10.73 13.56 4.57
CA LYS A 22 10.93 12.66 3.42
C LYS A 22 11.94 11.57 3.72
N ARG A 23 12.89 11.80 4.62
CA ARG A 23 13.87 10.78 5.06
C ARG A 23 13.20 9.62 5.79
N LEU A 24 12.04 9.85 6.40
CA LEU A 24 11.26 8.83 7.10
C LEU A 24 10.25 8.12 6.17
N HIS A 25 10.09 8.56 4.92
CA HIS A 25 9.11 7.96 4.00
C HIS A 25 9.43 6.50 3.68
N GLY A 26 10.71 6.09 3.71
CA GLY A 26 11.09 4.68 3.58
C GLY A 26 10.54 3.82 4.72
N ALA A 27 10.68 4.29 5.96
CA ALA A 27 10.11 3.60 7.13
C ALA A 27 8.58 3.62 7.10
N ALA A 28 7.97 4.73 6.70
CA ALA A 28 6.52 4.85 6.53
C ALA A 28 5.98 3.87 5.47
N ALA A 29 6.71 3.69 4.36
CA ALA A 29 6.35 2.72 3.33
C ALA A 29 6.34 1.28 3.87
N LEU A 30 7.30 0.92 4.72
CA LEU A 30 7.31 -0.39 5.39
C LEU A 30 6.11 -0.56 6.33
N SER A 31 5.73 0.49 7.07
CA SER A 31 4.52 0.45 7.91
C SER A 31 3.24 0.25 7.10
N VAL A 32 3.10 0.96 5.98
CA VAL A 32 1.96 0.79 5.07
C VAL A 32 1.96 -0.59 4.42
N PHE A 33 3.14 -1.09 4.03
CA PHE A 33 3.29 -2.41 3.44
C PHE A 33 2.82 -3.52 4.39
N ALA A 34 3.24 -3.48 5.65
CA ALA A 34 2.78 -4.46 6.65
C ALA A 34 1.25 -4.48 6.81
N HIS A 35 0.59 -3.32 6.74
CA HIS A 35 -0.88 -3.25 6.74
C HIS A 35 -1.50 -3.84 5.47
N ILE A 36 -0.88 -3.61 4.30
CA ILE A 36 -1.35 -4.19 3.04
C ILE A 36 -1.18 -5.71 3.06
N GLU A 37 -0.08 -6.24 3.61
CA GLU A 37 0.13 -7.68 3.77
C GLU A 37 -0.96 -8.33 4.62
N ASP A 38 -1.35 -7.73 5.75
CA ASP A 38 -2.51 -8.19 6.55
C ASP A 38 -3.81 -8.19 5.74
N LEU A 39 -4.08 -7.10 5.01
CA LEU A 39 -5.30 -6.98 4.21
C LEU A 39 -5.33 -7.98 3.04
N VAL A 40 -4.18 -8.32 2.47
CA VAL A 40 -4.05 -9.35 1.44
C VAL A 40 -4.27 -10.74 2.04
N ALA A 41 -3.69 -11.02 3.21
CA ALA A 41 -3.87 -12.29 3.92
C ALA A 41 -5.34 -12.52 4.36
N ARG A 42 -6.13 -11.45 4.48
CA ARG A 42 -7.56 -11.47 4.82
C ARG A 42 -8.48 -11.40 3.60
N ASP A 43 -7.94 -11.49 2.38
CA ASP A 43 -8.67 -11.38 1.12
C ASP A 43 -9.48 -10.07 0.95
N ILE A 44 -9.08 -9.00 1.63
CA ILE A 44 -9.70 -7.66 1.51
C ILE A 44 -9.06 -6.86 0.37
N VAL A 45 -7.79 -7.12 0.10
CA VAL A 45 -6.98 -6.47 -0.93
C VAL A 45 -6.34 -7.55 -1.80
N CYS A 46 -6.28 -7.32 -3.11
CA CYS A 46 -5.58 -8.19 -4.05
C CYS A 46 -4.38 -7.45 -4.64
N VAL A 47 -3.29 -8.20 -4.86
CA VAL A 47 -2.14 -7.73 -5.64
C VAL A 47 -2.45 -7.93 -7.13
N GLN A 48 -2.24 -6.90 -7.94
CA GLN A 48 -2.60 -6.94 -9.36
C GLN A 48 -1.50 -7.54 -10.23
N ASP A 49 -0.25 -7.18 -9.96
CA ASP A 49 0.85 -7.41 -10.90
C ASP A 49 1.77 -8.60 -10.51
N ALA A 50 1.80 -8.97 -9.22
CA ALA A 50 2.76 -9.97 -8.72
C ALA A 50 2.27 -10.67 -7.44
N THR A 51 2.55 -11.97 -7.35
CA THR A 51 2.50 -12.72 -6.09
C THR A 51 3.93 -13.22 -5.82
N PRO A 52 4.55 -12.93 -4.67
CA PRO A 52 4.00 -12.31 -3.45
C PRO A 52 3.84 -10.77 -3.54
N ALA A 53 3.15 -10.20 -2.54
CA ALA A 53 3.04 -8.74 -2.38
C ALA A 53 4.43 -8.09 -2.24
N THR A 54 4.66 -6.96 -2.91
CA THR A 54 5.93 -6.21 -2.83
C THR A 54 5.66 -4.71 -2.69
N LEU A 55 6.61 -3.95 -2.14
CA LEU A 55 6.50 -2.49 -1.96
C LEU A 55 6.16 -1.71 -3.25
N ASP A 56 6.55 -2.24 -4.41
CA ASP A 56 6.36 -1.62 -5.72
C ASP A 56 5.17 -2.18 -6.50
N ALA A 57 4.46 -3.17 -5.95
CA ALA A 57 3.29 -3.76 -6.61
C ALA A 57 2.09 -2.81 -6.62
N SER A 58 1.19 -3.02 -7.57
CA SER A 58 -0.13 -2.38 -7.57
C SER A 58 -1.13 -3.24 -6.80
N TYR A 59 -1.96 -2.57 -6.01
CA TYR A 59 -2.99 -3.17 -5.17
C TYR A 59 -4.37 -2.66 -5.57
N ARG A 60 -5.39 -3.49 -5.35
CA ARG A 60 -6.80 -3.12 -5.48
C ARG A 60 -7.59 -3.72 -4.34
N LEU A 61 -8.76 -3.16 -4.05
CA LEU A 61 -9.71 -3.84 -3.18
C LEU A 61 -10.17 -5.13 -3.86
N ALA A 62 -10.28 -6.19 -3.08
CA ALA A 62 -11.02 -7.36 -3.50
C ALA A 62 -12.45 -6.91 -3.81
N SER A 63 -12.91 -7.18 -5.03
CA SER A 63 -14.32 -7.03 -5.36
C SER A 63 -15.08 -8.08 -4.55
N ALA A 64 -16.05 -7.61 -3.74
CA ALA A 64 -17.01 -8.48 -3.08
C ALA A 64 -17.77 -9.35 -4.10
#